data_AF-A0AAV6C6D5-F1
#
_entry.id   AF-A0AAV6C6D5-F1
#
_cell.length_a   1.000
_cell.length_b   1.000
_cell.length_c   1.000
_cell.angle_alpha   90.00
_cell.angle_beta   90.00
_cell.angle_gamma   90.00
#
_symmetry.space_group_name_H-M   'P 1'
#
loop_
_entity.id
_entity.type
_entity.pdbx_description
1 polymer ?
#
loop_
_entity_poly.entity_id
_entity_poly.type
_entity_poly.pdbx_seq_one_letter_code
_entity_poly.pdbx_strand_id
1 'polypeptide(L)'
;MTRRGSLVYYLTGWVCGSFLLAIAVWLHALARGGQPMFVSKGAADLLTIYFFCLTFGWFQSIFAAFFLRRIAIYAKFNRSWQWAITGAAVWPILIFVLDKLGGSATWGPNSSNNGWTLFVLGAMIVRREAIWIAAPAGALAALVLFAVNRSFARSPEMGEAATEPSDDRKERKLQRKKKRR
;
A
#
# COMPACT_ATOMS: atom_id res chain seq x y z
N MET A 1 -4.66 10.09 -13.50
CA MET A 1 -4.96 10.19 -12.04
C MET A 1 -4.87 11.64 -11.62
N THR A 2 -5.86 12.14 -10.87
CA THR A 2 -5.81 13.48 -10.27
C THR A 2 -4.74 13.55 -9.18
N ARG A 3 -4.19 14.74 -8.89
CA ARG A 3 -3.19 14.94 -7.81
C ARG A 3 -3.65 14.36 -6.47
N ARG A 4 -4.95 14.41 -6.18
CA ARG A 4 -5.55 13.90 -4.93
C ARG A 4 -5.53 12.36 -4.84
N GLY A 5 -5.83 11.65 -5.92
CA GLY A 5 -5.84 10.17 -5.91
C GLY A 5 -4.45 9.57 -5.68
N SER A 6 -3.39 10.26 -6.11
CA SER A 6 -2.01 9.83 -5.84
C SER A 6 -1.66 9.89 -4.36
N LEU A 7 -2.10 10.93 -3.64
CA LEU A 7 -1.79 11.10 -2.23
C LEU A 7 -2.52 10.05 -1.36
N VAL A 8 -3.79 9.79 -1.65
CA VAL A 8 -4.56 8.75 -0.97
C VAL A 8 -3.91 7.37 -1.18
N TYR A 9 -3.46 7.07 -2.40
CA TYR A 9 -2.77 5.81 -2.69
C TYR A 9 -1.53 5.59 -1.80
N TYR A 10 -0.67 6.59 -1.65
CA TYR A 10 0.52 6.47 -0.80
C TYR A 10 0.16 6.42 0.69
N LEU A 11 -0.84 7.20 1.12
CA LEU A 11 -1.29 7.20 2.51
C LEU A 11 -1.93 5.86 2.90
N THR A 12 -2.73 5.26 2.02
CA THR A 12 -3.25 3.91 2.22
C THR A 12 -2.13 2.87 2.22
N GLY A 13 -1.15 2.99 1.31
CA GLY A 13 0.02 2.10 1.31
C GLY A 13 0.80 2.15 2.63
N TRP A 14 0.96 3.34 3.20
CA TRP A 14 1.57 3.52 4.51
C TRP A 14 0.74 2.87 5.63
N VAL A 15 -0.50 3.30 5.84
CA VAL A 15 -1.32 2.84 6.96
C VAL A 15 -1.63 1.34 6.85
N CYS A 16 -2.08 0.88 5.67
CA CYS A 16 -2.43 -0.52 5.46
C CYS A 16 -1.19 -1.43 5.41
N GLY A 17 -0.09 -0.97 4.78
CA GLY A 17 1.16 -1.71 4.75
C GLY A 17 1.73 -1.92 6.15
N SER A 18 1.77 -0.87 6.98
CA SER A 18 2.20 -0.97 8.38
C SER A 18 1.28 -1.85 9.22
N PHE A 19 -0.03 -1.78 9.01
CA PHE A 19 -1.01 -2.64 9.70
C PHE A 19 -0.84 -4.13 9.36
N LEU A 20 -0.76 -4.47 8.08
CA LEU A 20 -0.59 -5.85 7.63
C LEU A 20 0.76 -6.42 8.07
N LEU A 21 1.81 -5.60 8.07
CA LEU A 21 3.12 -5.99 8.59
C LEU A 21 3.07 -6.24 10.09
N ALA A 22 2.38 -5.40 10.87
CA ALA A 22 2.24 -5.58 12.31
C ALA A 22 1.48 -6.87 12.65
N ILE A 23 0.37 -7.14 11.93
CA ILE A 23 -0.37 -8.40 12.05
C ILE A 23 0.53 -9.60 11.72
N ALA A 24 1.29 -9.52 10.63
CA ALA A 24 2.22 -10.55 10.21
C ALA A 24 3.26 -10.88 11.28
N VAL A 25 3.90 -9.85 11.86
CA VAL A 25 4.90 -10.01 12.92
C VAL A 25 4.26 -10.57 14.20
N TRP A 26 3.08 -10.07 14.57
CA TRP A 26 2.35 -10.53 15.75
C TRP A 26 1.90 -12.00 15.62
N LEU A 27 1.34 -12.39 14.48
CA LEU A 27 0.97 -13.79 14.18
C LEU A 27 2.19 -14.72 14.24
N HIS A 28 3.35 -14.25 13.77
CA HIS A 28 4.59 -15.01 13.83
C HIS A 28 5.08 -15.24 15.26
N ALA A 29 5.07 -14.18 16.07
CA ALA A 29 5.44 -14.24 17.47
C ALA A 29 4.53 -15.22 18.23
N LEU A 30 3.22 -15.16 17.95
CA LEU A 30 2.22 -16.07 18.50
C LEU A 30 2.48 -17.52 18.07
N ALA A 31 2.77 -17.77 16.78
CA ALA A 31 3.02 -19.10 16.25
C ALA A 31 4.31 -19.75 16.78
N ARG A 32 5.34 -18.94 17.09
CA ARG A 32 6.61 -19.43 17.65
C ARG A 32 6.61 -19.57 19.16
N GLY A 33 5.50 -19.25 19.84
CA GLY A 33 5.46 -19.22 21.31
C GLY A 33 6.48 -18.25 21.92
N GLY A 34 6.91 -17.25 21.15
CA GLY A 34 7.96 -16.33 21.54
C GLY A 34 7.51 -15.38 22.65
N GLN A 35 8.45 -14.97 23.49
CA GLN A 35 8.25 -13.82 24.39
C GLN A 35 7.88 -12.60 23.54
N PRO A 36 6.86 -11.82 23.92
CA PRO A 36 6.50 -10.61 23.20
C PRO A 36 7.72 -9.70 23.10
N MET A 37 7.90 -9.05 21.95
CA MET A 37 9.02 -8.12 21.73
C MET A 37 8.96 -6.94 22.73
N PHE A 38 7.78 -6.66 23.25
CA PHE A 38 7.52 -5.66 24.29
C PHE A 38 6.98 -6.30 25.58
N VAL A 39 7.08 -5.58 26.70
CA VAL A 39 6.68 -6.08 28.04
C VAL A 39 5.18 -6.41 28.14
N SER A 40 4.37 -5.92 27.21
CA SER A 40 2.91 -6.08 27.23
C SER A 40 2.45 -7.41 26.63
N LYS A 41 1.51 -8.08 27.30
CA LYS A 41 0.89 -9.34 26.82
C LYS A 41 -0.39 -9.06 26.01
N GLY A 42 -0.60 -9.81 24.92
CA GLY A 42 -1.88 -9.85 24.20
C GLY A 42 -2.09 -8.69 23.21
N ALA A 43 -3.30 -8.13 23.16
CA ALA A 43 -3.70 -7.14 22.15
C ALA A 43 -2.93 -5.80 22.23
N ALA A 44 -2.40 -5.46 23.41
CA ALA A 44 -1.56 -4.27 23.59
C ALA A 44 -0.21 -4.39 22.85
N ASP A 45 0.30 -5.61 22.68
CA ASP A 45 1.53 -5.87 21.93
C ASP A 45 1.32 -5.59 20.43
N LEU A 46 0.18 -6.02 19.87
CA LEU A 46 -0.19 -5.72 18.48
C LEU A 46 -0.24 -4.20 18.24
N LEU A 47 -0.82 -3.44 19.18
CA LEU A 47 -0.91 -1.99 19.06
C LEU A 47 0.48 -1.34 19.09
N THR A 48 1.36 -1.83 19.98
CA THR A 48 2.74 -1.33 20.10
C THR A 48 3.56 -1.63 18.84
N ILE A 49 3.47 -2.88 18.34
CA ILE A 49 4.08 -3.29 17.07
C ILE A 49 3.51 -2.46 15.91
N TYR A 50 2.20 -2.20 15.90
CA TYR A 50 1.58 -1.38 14.87
C TYR A 50 2.11 0.06 14.87
N PHE A 51 2.15 0.74 16.01
CA PHE A 51 2.72 2.08 16.09
C PHE A 51 4.20 2.07 15.70
N PHE A 52 4.95 1.06 16.14
CA PHE A 52 6.34 0.89 15.74
C PHE A 52 6.49 0.75 14.21
N CYS A 53 5.71 -0.13 13.58
CA CYS A 53 5.67 -0.28 12.13
C CYS A 53 5.15 0.97 11.41
N LEU A 54 4.31 1.78 12.04
CA LEU A 54 3.82 3.03 11.48
C LEU A 54 4.93 4.10 11.47
N THR A 55 5.68 4.24 12.56
CA THR A 55 6.72 5.26 12.73
C THR A 55 8.03 4.91 12.02
N PHE A 56 8.43 3.64 12.00
CA PHE A 56 9.69 3.20 11.36
C PHE A 56 9.47 2.62 9.96
N GLY A 57 8.29 2.04 9.69
CA GLY A 57 7.98 1.39 8.42
C GLY A 57 7.39 2.32 7.34
N TRP A 58 7.15 3.60 7.65
CA TRP A 58 6.54 4.53 6.69
C TRP A 58 7.32 4.63 5.38
N PHE A 59 8.64 4.75 5.47
CA PHE A 59 9.51 4.89 4.32
C PHE A 59 9.44 3.64 3.43
N GLN A 60 9.61 2.45 4.03
CA GLN A 60 9.51 1.19 3.31
C GLN A 60 8.14 1.01 2.64
N SER A 61 7.04 1.30 3.35
CA SER A 61 5.68 1.18 2.82
C SER A 61 5.43 2.13 1.65
N ILE A 62 5.91 3.38 1.72
CA ILE A 62 5.79 4.34 0.62
C ILE A 62 6.62 3.91 -0.58
N PHE A 63 7.87 3.48 -0.37
CA PHE A 63 8.74 3.00 -1.45
C PHE A 63 8.16 1.76 -2.12
N ALA A 64 7.66 0.80 -1.35
CA ALA A 64 7.02 -0.39 -1.88
C ALA A 64 5.78 -0.03 -2.72
N ALA A 65 4.92 0.87 -2.22
CA ALA A 65 3.76 1.36 -2.98
C ALA A 65 4.19 2.09 -4.26
N PHE A 66 5.28 2.87 -4.22
CA PHE A 66 5.83 3.55 -5.39
C PHE A 66 6.31 2.56 -6.46
N PHE A 67 7.11 1.57 -6.07
CA PHE A 67 7.60 0.54 -6.99
C PHE A 67 6.46 -0.29 -7.55
N LEU A 68 5.53 -0.73 -6.70
CA LEU A 68 4.36 -1.50 -7.13
C LEU A 68 3.55 -0.73 -8.17
N ARG A 69 3.32 0.57 -7.95
CA ARG A 69 2.62 1.42 -8.92
C ARG A 69 3.39 1.59 -10.22
N ARG A 70 4.71 1.78 -10.16
CA ARG A 70 5.55 1.87 -11.36
C ARG A 70 5.49 0.58 -12.17
N ILE A 71 5.70 -0.56 -11.53
CA ILE A 71 5.62 -1.89 -12.18
C ILE A 71 4.23 -2.09 -12.78
N ALA A 72 3.16 -1.77 -12.05
CA ALA A 72 1.80 -1.93 -12.54
C ALA A 72 1.50 -1.06 -13.78
N ILE A 73 2.04 0.16 -13.86
CA ILE A 73 1.89 1.04 -15.03
C ILE A 73 2.69 0.49 -16.22
N TYR A 74 3.94 0.09 -16.01
CA TYR A 74 4.80 -0.44 -17.09
C TYR A 74 4.28 -1.77 -17.64
N ALA A 75 3.86 -2.67 -16.77
CA ALA A 75 3.38 -4.00 -17.14
C ALA A 75 1.88 -4.04 -17.46
N LYS A 76 1.17 -2.90 -17.40
CA LYS A 76 -0.27 -2.76 -17.69
C LYS A 76 -1.13 -3.79 -16.95
N PHE A 77 -0.94 -3.91 -15.63
CA PHE A 77 -1.67 -4.89 -14.84
C PHE A 77 -3.17 -4.58 -14.73
N ASN A 78 -3.98 -5.49 -15.24
CA ASN A 78 -5.44 -5.39 -15.22
C ASN A 78 -6.10 -6.31 -14.18
N ARG A 79 -5.39 -7.32 -13.68
CA ARG A 79 -5.96 -8.34 -12.78
C ARG A 79 -5.41 -8.20 -11.36
N SER A 80 -6.25 -8.44 -10.36
CA SER A 80 -5.89 -8.36 -8.93
C SER A 80 -4.77 -9.33 -8.54
N TRP A 81 -4.76 -10.53 -9.10
CA TRP A 81 -3.71 -11.52 -8.81
C TRP A 81 -2.31 -11.07 -9.27
N GLN A 82 -2.21 -10.29 -10.36
CA GLN A 82 -0.92 -9.75 -10.83
C GLN A 82 -0.35 -8.77 -9.81
N TRP A 83 -1.23 -7.97 -9.20
CA TRP A 83 -0.86 -7.08 -8.10
C TRP A 83 -0.43 -7.86 -6.86
N ALA A 84 -1.15 -8.91 -6.48
CA ALA A 84 -0.80 -9.76 -5.34
C ALA A 84 0.59 -10.41 -5.53
N ILE A 85 0.86 -11.04 -6.68
CA ILE A 85 2.16 -11.67 -6.97
C ILE A 85 3.29 -10.62 -6.96
N THR A 86 3.04 -9.46 -7.58
CA THR A 86 4.05 -8.40 -7.61
C THR A 86 4.31 -7.83 -6.22
N GLY A 87 3.28 -7.63 -5.40
CA GLY A 87 3.40 -7.23 -4.01
C GLY A 87 4.21 -8.25 -3.19
N ALA A 88 3.91 -9.53 -3.37
CA ALA A 88 4.61 -10.63 -2.72
C ALA A 88 6.11 -10.68 -3.07
N ALA A 89 6.49 -10.27 -4.28
CA ALA A 89 7.89 -10.21 -4.72
C ALA A 89 8.59 -8.91 -4.30
N VAL A 90 7.92 -7.76 -4.47
CA VAL A 90 8.50 -6.44 -4.21
C VAL A 90 8.85 -6.24 -2.74
N TRP A 91 7.98 -6.67 -1.82
CA TRP A 91 8.21 -6.45 -0.39
C TRP A 91 9.48 -7.13 0.14
N PRO A 92 9.69 -8.45 -0.06
CA PRO A 92 10.91 -9.13 0.36
C PRO A 92 12.18 -8.57 -0.29
N ILE A 93 12.12 -8.23 -1.59
CA ILE A 93 13.25 -7.61 -2.30
C ILE A 93 13.58 -6.27 -1.67
N LEU A 94 12.59 -5.43 -1.40
CA LEU A 94 12.80 -4.12 -0.80
C LEU A 94 13.40 -4.24 0.60
N ILE A 95 12.92 -5.16 1.43
CA ILE A 95 13.48 -5.45 2.76
C ILE A 95 14.93 -5.90 2.63
N PHE A 96 15.24 -6.79 1.69
CA PHE A 96 16.59 -7.29 1.48
C PHE A 96 17.55 -6.18 1.04
N VAL A 97 17.12 -5.33 0.10
CA VAL A 97 17.91 -4.18 -0.39
C VAL A 97 18.13 -3.17 0.72
N LEU A 98 17.08 -2.82 1.48
CA LEU A 98 17.19 -1.89 2.60
C LEU A 98 18.12 -2.43 3.67
N ASP A 99 18.02 -3.70 4.04
CA ASP A 99 18.92 -4.32 5.00
C ASP A 99 20.38 -4.35 4.50
N LYS A 100 20.62 -4.62 3.21
CA LYS A 100 21.98 -4.55 2.65
C LYS A 100 22.54 -3.13 2.66
N LEU A 101 21.72 -2.10 2.38
CA LEU A 101 22.13 -0.71 2.56
C LEU A 101 22.39 -0.39 4.04
N GLY A 102 21.54 -0.91 4.93
CA GLY A 102 21.61 -0.72 6.38
C GLY A 102 22.70 -1.50 7.09
N GLY A 103 23.28 -2.53 6.47
CA GLY A 103 24.41 -3.27 7.03
C GLY A 103 25.66 -2.40 7.25
N SER A 104 25.70 -1.22 6.62
CA SER A 104 26.70 -0.17 6.90
C SER A 104 26.36 0.66 8.15
N ALA A 105 25.11 0.66 8.60
CA ALA A 105 24.64 1.32 9.80
C ALA A 105 24.70 0.34 10.98
N THR A 106 25.84 0.30 11.66
CA THR A 106 25.99 -0.48 12.88
C THR A 106 25.01 0.02 13.95
N TRP A 107 24.24 -0.87 14.56
CA TRP A 107 23.41 -0.54 15.73
C TRP A 107 24.24 -0.85 16.97
N GLY A 108 24.72 0.18 17.66
CA GLY A 108 25.57 0.01 18.84
C GLY A 108 25.72 1.32 19.62
N PRO A 109 26.11 1.26 20.91
CA PRO A 109 26.24 2.44 21.78
C PRO A 109 27.21 3.51 21.23
N ASN A 110 28.18 3.09 20.39
CA ASN A 110 29.16 3.96 19.74
C ASN A 110 28.86 4.23 18.26
N SER A 111 27.68 3.86 17.77
CA SER A 111 27.27 4.18 16.41
C SER A 111 26.97 5.66 16.31
N SER A 112 27.65 6.37 15.41
CA SER A 112 27.25 7.72 15.03
C SER A 112 25.79 7.64 14.60
N ASN A 113 24.92 8.33 15.33
CA ASN A 113 23.49 8.37 15.13
C ASN A 113 23.14 9.02 13.79
N ASN A 114 23.46 8.34 12.69
CA ASN A 114 23.09 8.74 11.35
C ASN A 114 21.60 8.46 11.27
N GLY A 115 20.77 9.51 11.18
CA GLY A 115 19.30 9.41 11.13
C GLY A 115 18.76 8.42 10.09
N TRP A 116 19.62 7.96 9.18
CA TRP A 116 19.40 6.83 8.29
C TRP A 116 19.00 5.52 8.99
N THR A 117 19.47 5.28 10.22
CA THR A 117 19.12 4.09 11.01
C THR A 117 17.61 3.96 11.21
N LEU A 118 16.90 5.07 11.41
CA LEU A 118 15.43 5.09 11.59
C LEU A 118 14.68 4.56 10.36
N PHE A 119 15.23 4.75 9.16
CA PHE A 119 14.63 4.33 7.91
C PHE A 119 14.85 2.83 7.61
N VAL A 120 15.87 2.23 8.21
CA VAL A 120 16.28 0.85 7.93
C VAL A 120 15.93 -0.10 9.07
N LEU A 121 15.73 0.42 10.29
CA LEU A 121 15.44 -0.36 11.50
C LEU A 121 14.25 -1.32 11.31
N GLY A 122 13.16 -0.83 10.71
CA GLY A 122 11.98 -1.64 10.43
C GLY A 122 12.28 -2.84 9.51
N ALA A 123 13.07 -2.61 8.45
CA ALA A 123 13.46 -3.66 7.52
C ALA A 123 14.39 -4.70 8.18
N MET A 124 15.33 -4.26 9.03
CA MET A 124 16.24 -5.17 9.75
C MET A 124 15.51 -6.10 10.71
N ILE A 125 14.54 -5.57 11.46
CA ILE A 125 13.73 -6.35 12.41
C ILE A 125 12.90 -7.40 11.65
N VAL A 126 12.21 -6.97 10.58
CA VAL A 126 11.41 -7.89 9.75
C VAL A 126 12.27 -8.96 9.08
N ARG A 127 13.47 -8.61 8.62
CA ARG A 127 14.39 -9.59 8.02
C ARG A 127 14.81 -10.66 9.00
N ARG A 128 15.18 -10.28 10.23
CA ARG A 128 15.62 -11.22 11.28
C ARG A 128 14.51 -12.17 11.69
N GLU A 129 13.30 -11.64 11.87
CA GLU A 129 12.23 -12.41 12.49
C GLU A 129 11.31 -13.08 11.47
N ALA A 130 10.93 -12.39 10.39
CA ALA A 130 9.71 -12.69 9.64
C ALA A 130 9.81 -12.52 8.12
N ILE A 131 10.98 -12.78 7.50
CA ILE A 131 11.16 -12.56 6.05
C ILE A 131 10.15 -13.34 5.19
N TRP A 132 9.80 -14.56 5.60
CA TRP A 132 8.83 -15.39 4.89
C TRP A 132 7.40 -14.84 4.94
N ILE A 133 7.08 -14.01 5.94
CA ILE A 133 5.75 -13.45 6.15
C ILE A 133 5.62 -12.08 5.45
N ALA A 134 6.75 -11.46 5.11
CA ALA A 134 6.74 -10.26 4.29
C ALA A 134 6.06 -10.47 2.93
N ALA A 135 6.14 -11.67 2.35
CA ALA A 135 5.49 -12.00 1.09
C ALA A 135 3.95 -11.98 1.18
N PRO A 136 3.28 -12.75 2.07
CA PRO A 136 1.82 -12.68 2.20
C PRO A 136 1.33 -11.30 2.67
N ALA A 137 2.07 -10.62 3.56
CA ALA A 137 1.73 -9.26 3.95
C ALA A 137 1.79 -8.28 2.76
N GLY A 138 2.84 -8.36 1.94
CA GLY A 138 3.00 -7.56 0.73
C GLY A 138 1.93 -7.87 -0.33
N ALA A 139 1.52 -9.13 -0.47
CA ALA A 139 0.43 -9.52 -1.36
C ALA A 139 -0.91 -8.87 -0.96
N LEU A 140 -1.26 -8.93 0.33
CA LEU A 140 -2.47 -8.31 0.86
C LEU A 140 -2.44 -6.79 0.71
N ALA A 141 -1.29 -6.16 1.00
CA ALA A 141 -1.12 -4.72 0.84
C ALA A 141 -1.32 -4.31 -0.63
N ALA A 142 -0.78 -5.09 -1.56
CA ALA A 142 -0.94 -4.85 -2.99
C ALA A 142 -2.40 -4.99 -3.46
N LEU A 143 -3.17 -5.94 -2.90
CA LEU A 143 -4.60 -6.07 -3.20
C LEU A 143 -5.41 -4.86 -2.72
N VAL A 144 -5.11 -4.34 -1.52
CA VAL A 144 -5.74 -3.11 -1.02
C VAL A 144 -5.37 -1.92 -1.91
N LEU A 145 -4.10 -1.79 -2.26
CA LEU A 145 -3.62 -0.74 -3.18
C LEU A 145 -4.26 -0.85 -4.57
N PHE A 146 -4.50 -2.07 -5.07
CA PHE A 146 -5.22 -2.29 -6.32
C PHE A 146 -6.66 -1.77 -6.24
N ALA A 147 -7.38 -2.06 -5.15
CA ALA A 147 -8.75 -1.59 -4.95
C ALA A 147 -8.82 -0.06 -4.92
N VAL A 148 -7.88 0.58 -4.22
CA VAL A 148 -7.75 2.05 -4.18
C VAL A 148 -7.39 2.61 -5.55
N ASN A 149 -6.43 2.02 -6.26
CA ASN A 149 -6.06 2.47 -7.60
C ASN A 149 -7.26 2.39 -8.57
N ARG A 150 -8.06 1.33 -8.47
CA ARG A 150 -9.24 1.12 -9.31
C ARG A 150 -10.38 2.10 -9.00
N SER A 151 -10.60 2.45 -7.73
CA SER A 151 -11.65 3.42 -7.37
C SER A 151 -11.37 4.80 -7.96
N PHE A 152 -10.11 5.20 -8.05
CA PHE A 152 -9.69 6.48 -8.64
C PHE A 152 -9.49 6.44 -10.17
N ALA A 153 -9.43 5.26 -10.79
CA ALA A 153 -9.34 5.12 -12.24
C ALA A 153 -10.70 5.35 -12.94
N ARG A 154 -11.83 5.27 -12.21
CA ARG A 154 -13.20 5.25 -12.74
C ARG A 154 -13.82 6.62 -13.10
N SER A 155 -13.05 7.69 -13.30
CA SER A 155 -13.59 9.01 -13.67
C SER A 155 -13.19 9.49 -15.07
N PRO A 156 -13.76 8.89 -16.13
CA PRO A 156 -14.14 9.70 -17.29
C PRO A 156 -15.63 9.61 -17.68
N GLU A 157 -16.30 8.48 -17.46
CA GLU A 157 -17.59 8.22 -18.13
C GLU A 157 -18.84 8.69 -17.36
N MET A 158 -18.73 9.02 -16.07
CA MET A 158 -19.84 9.69 -15.35
C MET A 158 -20.00 11.18 -15.72
N GLY A 159 -19.08 11.73 -16.54
CA GLY A 159 -19.20 13.07 -17.12
C GLY A 159 -19.84 13.10 -18.50
N GLU A 160 -19.93 11.96 -19.20
CA GLU A 160 -20.43 11.89 -20.57
C GLU A 160 -21.89 11.42 -20.66
N ALA A 161 -22.39 10.70 -19.63
CA ALA A 161 -23.81 10.42 -19.45
C ALA A 161 -24.66 11.67 -19.08
N ALA A 162 -24.03 12.84 -18.87
CA ALA A 162 -24.70 14.12 -18.65
C ALA A 162 -24.74 15.02 -19.89
N THR A 163 -24.14 14.59 -21.01
CA THR A 163 -24.04 15.39 -22.26
C THR A 163 -24.38 14.59 -23.51
N GLU A 164 -25.20 13.55 -23.43
CA GLU A 164 -26.09 13.26 -24.55
C GLU A 164 -27.34 14.15 -24.39
N PRO A 165 -27.49 15.24 -25.16
CA PRO A 165 -28.77 15.90 -25.28
C PRO A 165 -29.69 14.89 -25.96
N SER A 166 -30.51 14.24 -25.14
CA SER A 166 -31.51 13.28 -25.57
C SER A 166 -32.22 13.79 -26.82
N ASP A 167 -32.30 12.93 -27.84
CA ASP A 167 -33.07 13.17 -29.05
C ASP A 167 -34.54 13.55 -28.74
N ASP A 168 -34.99 13.32 -27.51
CA ASP A 168 -36.22 13.86 -26.91
C ASP A 168 -36.34 15.40 -27.06
N ARG A 169 -35.24 16.17 -27.04
CA ARG A 169 -35.28 17.63 -27.28
C ARG A 169 -35.52 17.96 -28.76
N LYS A 170 -35.06 17.12 -29.68
CA LYS A 170 -35.33 17.28 -31.12
C LYS A 170 -36.77 16.84 -31.44
N GLU A 171 -37.25 15.75 -30.85
CA GLU A 171 -38.63 15.29 -30.99
C GLU A 171 -39.63 16.32 -30.43
N ARG A 172 -39.37 16.92 -29.27
CA ARG A 172 -40.21 17.99 -28.71
C ARG A 172 -40.24 19.24 -29.58
N LYS A 173 -39.15 19.57 -30.28
CA LYS A 173 -39.13 20.69 -31.24
C LYS A 173 -39.93 20.36 -32.51
N LEU A 174 -39.86 19.12 -33.00
CA LEU A 174 -40.66 18.64 -34.13
C LEU A 174 -42.15 18.61 -33.80
N GLN A 175 -42.54 18.12 -32.64
CA GLN A 175 -43.94 18.12 -32.19
C GLN A 175 -44.49 19.55 -32.00
N ARG A 176 -43.68 20.47 -31.46
CA ARG A 176 -44.08 21.90 -31.36
C ARG A 176 -44.26 22.58 -32.71
N LYS A 177 -43.47 22.22 -33.74
CA LYS A 177 -43.67 22.73 -35.11
C LYS A 177 -44.94 22.17 -35.76
N LYS A 178 -45.26 20.90 -35.50
CA LYS A 178 -46.45 20.24 -36.07
C LYS A 178 -47.78 20.79 -35.50
N LYS A 179 -47.76 21.34 -34.29
CA LYS A 179 -48.95 21.91 -33.61
C LYS A 179 -49.24 23.38 -33.97
N ARG A 180 -48.38 24.02 -34.78
CA ARG A 180 -48.50 25.44 -35.20
C ARG A 180 -48.87 25.62 -36.68
N ARG A 181 -49.01 24.52 -37.42
CA ARG A 181 -49.60 24.49 -38.77
C ARG A 181 -50.98 23.86 -38.66
#